data_AF-A0A0A8L8L0-F1
#
_entry.id   AF-A0A0A8L8L0-F1
#
_cell.length_a   1.000
_cell.length_b   1.000
_cell.length_c   1.000
_cell.angle_alpha   90.00
_cell.angle_beta   90.00
_cell.angle_gamma   90.00
#
_symmetry.space_group_name_H-M   'P 1'
#
loop_
_entity.id
_entity.type
_entity.pdbx_description
1 polymer ?
#
loop_
_entity_poly.entity_id
_entity_poly.type
_entity_poly.pdbx_seq_one_letter_code
_entity_poly.pdbx_strand_id
1 'polypeptide(L)'
;MVVLNPNNWHWVDKNTLQWTNGYFEDRFANWHNSNDEYVVTVERLKSCNGDSNVSQRKGKVICYFDLQLEFDAALTKDGEEVSKGTITVPEFMHDESDFEVNLSSFGSHSNIVKDVVLRKFVSDLLAYQQDLIDSHSQTLQQ
;
A
#
# COMPACT_ATOMS: atom_id res chain seq x y z
N MET A 1 -23.62 7.51 -22.92
CA MET A 1 -23.32 8.93 -23.14
C MET A 1 -22.07 9.25 -22.35
N VAL A 2 -20.94 9.49 -23.00
CA VAL A 2 -19.72 9.98 -22.34
C VAL A 2 -19.92 11.48 -22.09
N VAL A 3 -19.80 11.89 -20.83
CA VAL A 3 -19.77 13.31 -20.49
C VAL A 3 -18.38 13.82 -20.84
N LEU A 4 -18.25 14.49 -21.98
CA LEU A 4 -17.02 15.16 -22.36
C LEU A 4 -16.74 16.28 -21.34
N ASN A 5 -15.51 16.37 -20.80
CA ASN A 5 -15.06 17.50 -19.97
C ASN A 5 -14.17 18.44 -20.81
N PRO A 6 -14.76 19.23 -21.73
CA PRO A 6 -13.97 20.08 -22.62
C PRO A 6 -13.10 21.04 -21.82
N ASN A 7 -11.82 21.10 -22.17
CA ASN A 7 -10.77 21.89 -21.49
C ASN A 7 -10.51 21.53 -20.02
N ASN A 8 -11.06 20.41 -19.54
CA ASN A 8 -10.87 19.93 -18.18
C ASN A 8 -11.24 20.97 -17.10
N TRP A 9 -12.33 21.71 -17.34
CA TRP A 9 -12.81 22.80 -16.48
C TRP A 9 -13.78 22.34 -15.39
N HIS A 10 -14.42 21.19 -15.57
CA HIS A 10 -15.19 20.55 -14.50
C HIS A 10 -14.26 19.72 -13.62
N TRP A 11 -14.43 19.84 -12.31
CA TRP A 11 -13.74 18.97 -11.37
C TRP A 11 -14.23 17.54 -11.57
N VAL A 12 -13.30 16.63 -11.82
CA VAL A 12 -13.56 15.19 -11.82
C VAL A 12 -12.94 14.64 -10.55
N ASP A 13 -13.74 13.98 -9.73
CA ASP A 13 -13.29 13.24 -8.57
C ASP A 13 -13.70 11.79 -8.71
N LYS A 14 -12.74 10.88 -8.60
CA LYS A 14 -12.97 9.44 -8.68
C LYS A 14 -12.49 8.81 -7.38
N ASN A 15 -13.41 8.18 -6.66
CA ASN A 15 -13.04 7.29 -5.57
C ASN A 15 -12.30 6.07 -6.12
N THR A 16 -11.10 5.82 -5.61
CA THR A 16 -10.20 4.75 -6.02
C THR A 16 -10.01 3.68 -4.95
N LEU A 17 -10.69 3.76 -3.80
CA LEU A 17 -10.51 2.84 -2.67
C LEU A 17 -10.69 1.36 -3.07
N GLN A 18 -11.64 1.05 -3.95
CA GLN A 18 -11.81 -0.32 -4.46
C GLN A 18 -10.60 -0.80 -5.27
N TRP A 19 -10.03 0.09 -6.10
CA TRP A 19 -8.82 -0.21 -6.87
C TRP A 19 -7.61 -0.34 -5.93
N THR A 20 -7.51 0.53 -4.93
CA THR A 20 -6.46 0.52 -3.90
C THR A 20 -6.43 -0.80 -3.14
N ASN A 21 -7.59 -1.32 -2.75
CA ASN A 21 -7.69 -2.60 -2.05
C ASN A 21 -7.11 -3.74 -2.91
N GLY A 22 -7.57 -3.87 -4.16
CA GLY A 22 -7.04 -4.88 -5.10
C GLY A 22 -5.55 -4.68 -5.43
N TYR A 23 -5.10 -3.42 -5.56
CA TYR A 23 -3.69 -3.12 -5.77
C TYR A 23 -2.82 -3.65 -4.63
N PHE A 24 -3.22 -3.43 -3.37
CA PHE A 24 -2.44 -3.93 -2.24
C PHE A 24 -2.54 -5.45 -2.07
N GLU A 25 -3.69 -6.06 -2.36
CA GLU A 25 -3.81 -7.51 -2.41
C GLU A 25 -2.83 -8.12 -3.43
N ASP A 26 -2.79 -7.57 -4.65
CA ASP A 26 -1.92 -8.07 -5.73
C ASP A 26 -0.44 -7.74 -5.49
N ARG A 27 -0.13 -6.52 -5.04
CA ARG A 27 1.26 -6.07 -4.81
C ARG A 27 1.93 -6.84 -3.68
N PHE A 28 1.17 -7.17 -2.64
CA PHE A 28 1.66 -7.93 -1.50
C PHE A 28 1.41 -9.44 -1.60
N ALA A 29 0.73 -9.91 -2.66
CA ALA A 29 0.63 -11.34 -2.95
C ALA A 29 2.03 -11.93 -3.20
N ASN A 30 2.45 -12.85 -2.33
CA ASN A 30 3.79 -13.47 -2.34
C ASN A 30 4.94 -12.51 -2.00
N TRP A 31 4.63 -11.36 -1.40
CA TRP A 31 5.69 -10.47 -0.93
C TRP A 31 6.45 -11.15 0.21
N HIS A 32 7.76 -11.21 0.04
CA HIS A 32 8.65 -11.72 1.06
C HIS A 32 9.96 -10.94 1.05
N ASN A 33 10.59 -10.89 2.21
CA ASN A 33 11.95 -10.40 2.36
C ASN A 33 12.72 -11.27 3.34
N SER A 34 14.01 -11.45 3.09
CA SER A 34 14.86 -12.34 3.87
C SER A 34 16.14 -11.64 4.32
N ASN A 35 16.66 -12.03 5.47
CA ASN A 35 18.07 -11.85 5.82
C ASN A 35 18.78 -13.22 5.80
N ASP A 36 19.98 -13.29 6.37
CA ASP A 36 20.80 -14.51 6.38
C ASP A 36 20.16 -15.70 7.12
N GLU A 37 19.20 -15.46 8.02
CA GLU A 37 18.64 -16.50 8.92
C GLU A 37 17.09 -16.58 8.87
N TYR A 38 16.41 -15.47 8.60
CA TYR A 38 14.98 -15.34 8.71
C TYR A 38 14.35 -14.82 7.40
N VAL A 39 13.17 -15.34 7.09
CA VAL A 39 12.33 -14.88 5.97
C VAL A 39 11.00 -14.40 6.52
N VAL A 40 10.63 -13.15 6.22
CA VAL A 40 9.31 -12.61 6.50
C VAL A 40 8.48 -12.64 5.22
N THR A 41 7.28 -13.20 5.31
CA THR A 41 6.33 -13.30 4.20
C THR A 41 5.04 -12.62 4.61
N VAL A 42 4.54 -11.70 3.78
CA VAL A 42 3.18 -11.17 3.92
C VAL A 42 2.21 -12.20 3.35
N GLU A 43 1.33 -12.72 4.19
CA GLU A 43 0.36 -13.76 3.80
C GLU A 43 -0.82 -13.15 3.05
N ARG A 44 -1.34 -12.01 3.52
CA ARG A 44 -2.48 -11.31 2.91
C ARG A 44 -2.66 -9.90 3.44
N LEU A 45 -3.36 -9.07 2.67
CA LEU A 45 -4.00 -7.87 3.17
C LEU A 45 -5.18 -8.27 4.08
N LYS A 46 -5.18 -7.77 5.30
CA LYS A 46 -6.24 -8.01 6.29
C LYS A 46 -7.30 -6.92 6.23
N SER A 47 -6.88 -5.66 6.12
CA SER A 47 -7.78 -4.51 5.95
C SER A 47 -7.08 -3.37 5.24
N CYS A 48 -7.86 -2.63 4.44
CA CYS A 48 -7.48 -1.37 3.83
C CYS A 48 -8.66 -0.42 3.98
N ASN A 49 -8.56 0.49 4.96
CA ASN A 49 -9.60 1.44 5.31
C ASN A 49 -9.12 2.87 5.07
N GLY A 50 -10.05 3.81 4.98
CA GLY A 50 -9.75 5.22 4.77
C GLY A 50 -10.25 5.72 3.42
N ASP A 51 -9.62 6.74 2.89
CA ASP A 51 -10.01 7.44 1.68
C ASP A 51 -8.90 7.36 0.63
N SER A 52 -9.29 7.11 -0.61
CA SER A 52 -8.38 7.21 -1.74
C SER A 52 -9.13 7.71 -2.96
N ASN A 53 -8.61 8.77 -3.55
CA ASN A 53 -9.23 9.42 -4.67
C ASN A 53 -8.19 9.95 -5.65
N VAL A 54 -8.61 10.05 -6.89
CA VAL A 54 -7.86 10.70 -7.96
C VAL A 54 -8.74 11.77 -8.58
N SER A 55 -8.14 12.95 -8.80
CA SER A 55 -8.80 14.09 -9.42
C SER A 55 -7.96 14.66 -10.56
N GLN A 56 -8.61 15.35 -11.49
CA GLN A 56 -7.92 16.07 -12.55
C GLN A 56 -8.08 17.58 -12.34
N ARG A 57 -6.97 18.30 -12.20
CA ARG A 57 -6.95 19.74 -12.01
C ARG A 57 -5.95 20.39 -12.95
N LYS A 58 -6.41 21.35 -13.76
CA LYS A 58 -5.59 22.09 -14.74
C LYS A 58 -4.80 21.16 -15.68
N GLY A 59 -5.42 20.07 -16.13
CA GLY A 59 -4.79 19.09 -17.02
C GLY A 59 -3.77 18.16 -16.33
N LYS A 60 -3.57 18.28 -15.02
CA LYS A 60 -2.74 17.36 -14.23
C LYS A 60 -3.64 16.43 -13.42
N VAL A 61 -3.24 15.17 -13.35
CA VAL A 61 -3.85 14.18 -12.46
C VAL A 61 -3.18 14.34 -11.09
N ILE A 62 -3.99 14.46 -10.06
CA ILE A 62 -3.57 14.55 -8.66
C ILE A 62 -4.26 13.42 -7.89
N CYS A 63 -3.58 12.88 -6.90
CA CYS A 63 -4.19 11.93 -5.97
C CYS A 63 -4.26 12.55 -4.58
N TYR A 64 -5.17 12.04 -3.77
CA TYR A 64 -5.15 12.24 -2.34
C TYR A 64 -5.62 10.93 -1.70
N PHE A 65 -4.91 10.52 -0.66
CA PHE A 65 -5.24 9.31 0.07
C PHE A 65 -4.81 9.45 1.52
N ASP A 66 -5.56 8.78 2.38
CA ASP A 66 -5.30 8.59 3.79
C ASP A 66 -5.81 7.19 4.11
N LEU A 67 -4.88 6.27 4.36
CA LEU A 67 -5.17 4.85 4.44
C LEU A 67 -4.62 4.25 5.72
N GLN A 68 -5.46 3.45 6.36
CA GLN A 68 -5.06 2.52 7.41
C GLN A 68 -4.96 1.12 6.81
N LEU A 69 -3.77 0.52 6.88
CA LEU A 69 -3.47 -0.79 6.30
C LEU A 69 -3.11 -1.79 7.39
N GLU A 70 -3.68 -3.00 7.31
CA GLU A 70 -3.23 -4.14 8.11
C GLU A 70 -2.91 -5.32 7.20
N PHE A 71 -1.80 -5.98 7.47
CA PHE A 71 -1.32 -7.16 6.75
C PHE A 71 -1.02 -8.29 7.73
N ASP A 72 -1.45 -9.50 7.42
CA ASP A 72 -1.00 -10.69 8.14
C ASP A 72 0.36 -11.13 7.57
N ALA A 73 1.31 -11.45 8.44
CA ALA A 73 2.64 -11.88 8.02
C ALA A 73 3.21 -12.98 8.93
N ALA A 74 4.02 -13.84 8.32
CA ALA A 74 4.68 -14.96 8.97
C ALA A 74 6.21 -14.79 8.90
N LEU A 75 6.88 -15.18 9.98
CA LEU A 75 8.32 -15.28 10.09
C LEU A 75 8.70 -16.76 10.02
N THR A 76 9.56 -17.10 9.07
CA THR A 76 10.11 -18.45 8.89
C THR A 76 11.61 -18.45 9.07
N LYS A 77 12.15 -19.56 9.55
CA LYS A 77 13.59 -19.84 9.71
C LYS A 77 13.84 -21.26 9.25
N ASP A 78 14.81 -21.46 8.36
CA ASP A 78 15.13 -22.77 7.79
C ASP A 78 13.92 -23.51 7.17
N GLY A 79 12.91 -22.77 6.71
CA GLY A 79 11.67 -23.30 6.15
C GLY A 79 10.58 -23.65 7.17
N GLU A 80 10.84 -23.51 8.47
CA GLU A 80 9.84 -23.68 9.54
C GLU A 80 9.28 -22.34 9.99
N GLU A 81 7.98 -22.29 10.25
CA GLU A 81 7.31 -21.12 10.80
C GLU A 81 7.69 -20.93 12.27
N VAL A 82 8.31 -19.79 12.57
CA VAL A 82 8.76 -19.43 13.91
C VAL A 82 7.73 -18.55 14.62
N SER A 83 7.09 -17.65 13.87
CA SER A 83 6.15 -16.69 14.44
C SER A 83 5.16 -16.18 13.39
N LYS A 84 3.96 -15.81 13.82
CA LYS A 84 2.99 -15.08 13.01
C LYS A 84 2.61 -13.78 13.70
N GLY A 85 2.32 -12.77 12.90
CA GLY A 85 1.84 -11.51 13.42
C GLY A 85 1.18 -10.65 12.36
N THR A 86 0.88 -9.43 12.77
CA THR A 86 0.23 -8.44 11.91
C THR A 86 1.11 -7.21 11.82
N ILE A 87 1.31 -6.74 10.59
CA ILE A 87 1.97 -5.48 10.25
C ILE A 87 0.85 -4.45 10.06
N THR A 88 0.88 -3.37 10.82
CA THR A 88 -0.13 -2.31 10.78
C THR A 88 0.53 -0.99 10.41
N VAL A 89 0.00 -0.34 9.40
CA VAL A 89 0.32 1.05 9.05
C VAL A 89 -0.91 1.88 9.42
N PRO A 90 -0.88 2.58 10.57
CA PRO A 90 -2.05 3.29 11.07
C PRO A 90 -2.45 4.45 10.16
N GLU A 91 -1.47 5.11 9.55
CA GLU A 91 -1.63 6.33 8.77
C GLU A 91 -0.66 6.27 7.59
N PHE A 92 -1.19 6.10 6.39
CA PHE A 92 -0.46 6.15 5.13
C PHE A 92 -1.08 7.21 4.24
N MET A 93 -0.41 8.36 4.16
CA MET A 93 -0.96 9.57 3.56
C MET A 93 -0.18 10.06 2.34
N HIS A 94 -0.86 10.86 1.52
CA HIS A 94 -0.28 11.52 0.36
C HIS A 94 0.89 12.44 0.75
N ASP A 95 1.99 12.35 -0.02
CA ASP A 95 3.22 13.13 0.16
C ASP A 95 3.95 12.93 1.49
N GLU A 96 3.60 11.88 2.25
CA GLU A 96 4.31 11.46 3.45
C GLU A 96 5.20 10.24 3.16
N SER A 97 6.50 10.40 3.39
CA SER A 97 7.48 9.33 3.20
C SER A 97 7.90 8.65 4.50
N ASP A 98 7.60 9.26 5.64
CA ASP A 98 8.00 8.80 6.97
C ASP A 98 6.73 8.55 7.78
N PHE A 99 6.30 7.29 7.81
CA PHE A 99 5.09 6.86 8.51
C PHE A 99 5.42 5.70 9.46
N GLU A 100 4.60 5.54 10.49
CA GLU A 100 4.80 4.49 11.47
C GLU A 100 4.41 3.11 10.91
N VAL A 101 5.24 2.10 11.17
CA VAL A 101 4.89 0.70 10.93
C VAL A 101 4.95 -0.06 12.24
N ASN A 102 3.78 -0.51 12.68
CA ASN A 102 3.57 -1.24 13.91
C ASN A 102 3.57 -2.75 13.66
N LEU A 103 4.24 -3.49 14.54
CA LEU A 103 4.32 -4.94 14.48
C LEU A 103 3.66 -5.53 15.72
N SER A 104 2.67 -6.38 15.53
CA SER A 104 1.95 -7.05 16.61
C SER A 104 2.10 -8.57 16.52
N SER A 105 2.03 -9.25 17.66
CA SER A 105 2.03 -10.71 17.78
C SER A 105 3.34 -11.45 17.41
N PHE A 106 4.41 -10.76 17.03
CA PHE A 106 5.73 -11.37 16.78
C PHE A 106 6.57 -11.71 18.03
N GLY A 107 6.07 -11.40 19.22
CA GLY A 107 6.75 -11.68 20.49
C GLY A 107 8.19 -11.16 20.52
N SER A 108 9.14 -12.05 20.86
CA SER A 108 10.58 -11.75 20.92
C SER A 108 11.24 -11.45 19.56
N HIS A 109 10.56 -11.75 18.45
CA HIS A 109 11.10 -11.59 17.10
C HIS A 109 10.69 -10.28 16.43
N SER A 110 9.95 -9.41 17.12
CA SER A 110 9.48 -8.12 16.57
C SER A 110 10.60 -7.24 16.01
N ASN A 111 11.74 -7.14 16.70
CA ASN A 111 12.88 -6.35 16.24
C ASN A 111 13.51 -6.92 14.96
N ILE A 112 13.56 -8.25 14.82
CA ILE A 112 14.10 -8.92 13.64
C ILE A 112 13.17 -8.67 12.45
N VAL A 113 11.86 -8.84 12.66
CA VAL A 113 10.85 -8.55 11.62
C VAL A 113 10.93 -7.10 11.20
N LYS A 114 11.10 -6.17 12.15
CA LYS A 114 11.25 -4.74 11.86
C LYS A 114 12.45 -4.46 10.94
N ASP A 115 13.62 -5.01 11.25
CA ASP A 115 14.83 -4.79 10.46
C ASP A 115 14.74 -5.39 9.04
N VAL A 116 14.15 -6.59 8.95
CA VAL A 116 13.98 -7.30 7.67
C VAL A 116 12.90 -6.63 6.81
N VAL A 117 11.76 -6.23 7.38
CA VAL A 117 10.60 -5.79 6.61
C VAL A 117 10.71 -4.32 6.20
N LEU A 118 11.08 -3.43 7.13
CA LEU A 118 10.83 -2.00 6.99
C LEU A 118 11.35 -1.41 5.67
N ARG A 119 12.63 -1.63 5.33
CA ARG A 119 13.24 -0.96 4.17
C ARG A 119 12.53 -1.29 2.86
N LYS A 120 12.29 -2.58 2.61
CA LYS A 120 11.66 -3.03 1.36
C LYS A 120 10.17 -2.73 1.36
N PHE A 121 9.49 -2.99 2.49
CA PHE A 121 8.05 -2.80 2.64
C PHE A 121 7.64 -1.34 2.49
N VAL A 122 8.35 -0.42 3.15
CA VAL A 122 8.11 1.03 3.02
C VAL A 122 8.38 1.48 1.58
N SER A 123 9.47 1.00 0.96
CA SER A 123 9.74 1.32 -0.45
C SER A 123 8.65 0.84 -1.40
N ASP A 124 8.08 -0.35 -1.18
CA ASP A 124 6.98 -0.89 -1.99
C ASP A 124 5.67 -0.15 -1.73
N LEU A 125 5.39 0.28 -0.49
CA LEU A 125 4.25 1.13 -0.17
C LEU A 125 4.37 2.50 -0.86
N LEU A 126 5.54 3.14 -0.84
CA LEU A 126 5.74 4.45 -1.48
C LEU A 126 5.55 4.42 -3.00
N ALA A 127 5.73 3.27 -3.65
CA ALA A 127 5.44 3.10 -5.07
C ALA A 127 3.94 3.28 -5.39
N TYR A 128 3.05 3.06 -4.41
CA TYR A 128 1.60 3.19 -4.56
C TYR A 128 1.17 4.53 -5.15
N GLN A 129 1.74 5.65 -4.68
CA GLN A 129 1.34 6.98 -5.13
C GLN A 129 1.54 7.15 -6.64
N GLN A 130 2.69 6.69 -7.14
CA GLN A 130 3.00 6.75 -8.56
C GLN A 130 2.10 5.80 -9.37
N ASP A 131 1.93 4.57 -8.90
CA ASP A 131 1.12 3.55 -9.58
C ASP A 131 -0.37 3.94 -9.62
N LEU A 132 -0.88 4.60 -8.58
CA LEU A 132 -2.24 5.15 -8.51
C LEU A 132 -2.47 6.21 -9.57
N ILE A 133 -1.53 7.17 -9.70
CA ILE A 133 -1.59 8.23 -10.70
C ILE A 133 -1.50 7.63 -12.09
N ASP A 134 -0.54 6.73 -12.36
CA ASP A 134 -0.30 6.18 -13.69
C ASP A 134 -1.49 5.36 -14.18
N SER A 135 -2.06 4.52 -13.31
CA SER A 135 -3.24 3.70 -13.62
C SER A 135 -4.49 4.54 -13.95
N HIS A 136 -4.65 5.68 -13.28
CA HIS A 136 -5.81 6.56 -13.46
C HIS A 136 -5.59 7.67 -14.48
N SER A 137 -4.34 7.95 -14.86
CA SER A 137 -4.00 8.99 -15.83
C SER A 137 -4.56 8.71 -17.22
N GLN A 138 -4.60 7.44 -17.63
CA GLN A 138 -5.12 7.03 -18.94
C GLN A 138 -6.65 7.03 -18.97
N THR A 139 -7.30 6.78 -17.84
CA THR A 139 -8.77 6.69 -17.74
C THR A 139 -9.43 8.07 -17.79
N LEU A 140 -8.72 9.13 -17.39
CA LEU A 140 -9.21 10.50 -17.36
C LEU A 140 -8.97 11.27 -18.69
N GLN A 141 -8.39 10.64 -19.70
CA GLN A 141 -8.10 11.25 -21.01
C GLN A 141 -9.17 10.99 -22.09
N GLN A 142 -10.30 10.33 -21.75
CA GLN A 142 -11.40 10.06 -22.69
C GLN A 142 -12.61 10.98 -22.49
#